data_AF-A0A960JW34-F1
#
_entry.id   AF-A0A960JW34-F1
#
_cell.length_a   1.000
_cell.length_b   1.000
_cell.length_c   1.000
_cell.angle_alpha   90.00
_cell.angle_beta   90.00
_cell.angle_gamma   90.00
#
_symmetry.space_group_name_H-M   'P 1'
#
loop_
_entity.id
_entity.type
_entity.pdbx_description
1 polymer ?
#
loop_
_entity_poly.entity_id
_entity_poly.type
_entity_poly.pdbx_seq_one_letter_code
_entity_poly.pdbx_strand_id
1 'polypeptide(L)'
;LPTGLHFTPAMTARAVLRGDVTLTETDMPYHERTGRSKLSVVRDGFRFLGIILDAAFLYRPSRPLLVLGGASLAAATALMIAPLLHYLRLGSLEEWMIYRFIVSQLLGTVGFLTLCTAYLSRRMVRLTVLSRRPDALARGPLGRFLTSPAFWVLPTALLGAGGWLVWHSFRDLLVTGATTEHWSRFVAMAFLASVALILVVTRILDHSLSLIGGWLGYRGRLGGTTASRDEAG
;
A
#
# COMPACT_ATOMS: atom_id res chain seq x y z
N LEU A 1 17.56 -21.76 5.65
CA LEU A 1 18.50 -20.67 5.30
C LEU A 1 18.94 -20.88 3.86
N PRO A 2 19.13 -19.84 3.04
CA PRO A 2 19.64 -20.01 1.68
C PRO A 2 21.02 -20.68 1.73
N THR A 3 21.28 -21.63 0.83
CA THR A 3 22.51 -22.47 0.85
C THR A 3 23.40 -22.27 -0.38
N GLY A 4 23.07 -21.29 -1.24
CA GLY A 4 23.80 -21.01 -2.48
C GLY A 4 24.47 -19.64 -2.51
N LEU A 5 24.92 -19.23 -3.71
CA LEU A 5 25.57 -17.94 -4.02
C LEU A 5 24.81 -16.70 -3.49
N HIS A 6 23.51 -16.84 -3.25
CA HIS A 6 22.63 -15.78 -2.75
C HIS A 6 22.68 -15.56 -1.25
N PHE A 7 23.48 -16.33 -0.52
CA PHE A 7 23.56 -16.21 0.92
C PHE A 7 23.94 -14.80 1.36
N THR A 8 25.00 -14.23 0.77
CA THR A 8 25.48 -12.89 1.14
C THR A 8 24.44 -11.81 0.84
N PRO A 9 23.86 -11.72 -0.38
CA PRO A 9 22.76 -10.77 -0.64
C PRO A 9 21.56 -10.94 0.29
N ALA A 10 21.15 -12.19 0.58
CA ALA A 10 20.03 -12.47 1.47
C ALA A 10 20.29 -12.00 2.91
N MET A 11 21.49 -12.30 3.43
CA MET A 11 21.87 -11.95 4.80
C MET A 11 22.09 -10.44 4.94
N THR A 12 22.75 -9.80 3.98
CA THR A 12 22.92 -8.34 3.98
C THR A 12 21.58 -7.62 3.85
N ALA A 13 20.70 -8.04 2.93
CA ALA A 13 19.36 -7.46 2.81
C ALA A 13 18.56 -7.61 4.12
N ARG A 14 18.61 -8.80 4.75
CA ARG A 14 17.97 -9.04 6.05
C ARG A 14 18.54 -8.13 7.15
N ALA A 15 19.87 -8.03 7.27
CA ALA A 15 20.53 -7.19 8.27
C ALA A 15 20.12 -5.73 8.12
N VAL A 16 20.14 -5.20 6.89
CA VAL A 16 19.75 -3.81 6.58
C VAL A 16 18.26 -3.57 6.83
N LEU A 17 17.38 -4.46 6.36
CA LEU A 17 15.93 -4.25 6.42
C LEU A 17 15.36 -4.47 7.82
N ARG A 18 15.83 -5.50 8.53
CA ARG A 18 15.48 -5.73 9.94
C ARG A 18 16.11 -4.67 10.83
N GLY A 19 17.34 -4.25 10.51
CA GLY A 19 18.06 -3.12 11.11
C GLY A 19 18.44 -3.31 12.57
N ASP A 20 18.42 -4.55 13.07
CA ASP A 20 18.75 -4.97 14.44
C ASP A 20 20.19 -5.49 14.56
N VAL A 21 20.95 -5.46 13.48
CA VAL A 21 22.35 -5.87 13.41
C VAL A 21 23.17 -4.68 12.93
N THR A 22 24.29 -4.42 13.59
CA THR A 22 25.26 -3.41 13.16
C THR A 22 26.08 -3.96 12.00
N LEU A 23 26.12 -3.22 10.89
CA LEU A 23 26.95 -3.55 9.74
C LEU A 23 28.26 -2.76 9.85
N THR A 24 29.39 -3.47 9.79
CA THR A 24 30.72 -2.86 9.76
C THR A 24 31.42 -3.37 8.51
N GLU A 25 31.95 -2.45 7.72
CA GLU A 25 32.75 -2.77 6.53
C GLU A 25 34.22 -2.79 6.95
N THR A 26 34.97 -3.76 6.45
CA THR A 26 36.41 -3.91 6.71
C THR A 26 37.10 -4.08 5.38
N ASP A 27 38.12 -3.25 5.14
CA ASP A 27 38.86 -3.29 3.89
C ASP A 27 39.61 -4.62 3.75
N MET A 28 39.43 -5.26 2.60
CA MET A 28 40.13 -6.50 2.23
C MET A 28 40.66 -6.35 0.79
N PRO A 29 41.98 -6.46 0.55
CA PRO A 29 42.53 -6.31 -0.79
C PRO A 29 42.05 -7.45 -1.69
N TYR A 30 41.54 -7.09 -2.87
CA TYR A 30 41.07 -8.07 -3.87
C TYR A 30 42.19 -8.38 -4.86
N HIS A 31 42.51 -9.67 -5.02
CA HIS A 31 43.49 -10.12 -6.00
C HIS A 31 42.82 -10.35 -7.36
N GLU A 32 43.50 -9.96 -8.43
CA GLU A 32 42.99 -10.18 -9.78
C GLU A 32 42.85 -11.69 -10.06
N ARG A 33 41.69 -12.07 -10.58
CA ARG A 33 41.37 -13.47 -10.84
C ARG A 33 42.03 -13.92 -12.14
N THR A 34 42.80 -15.00 -12.09
CA THR A 34 43.26 -15.70 -13.29
C THR A 34 42.17 -16.64 -13.82
N GLY A 35 41.78 -16.50 -15.10
CA GLY A 35 40.82 -17.36 -15.79
C GLY A 35 39.39 -16.84 -15.92
N ARG A 36 38.54 -17.57 -16.65
CA ARG A 36 37.16 -17.14 -16.99
C ARG A 36 36.20 -17.18 -15.80
N SER A 37 35.27 -16.23 -15.76
CA SER A 37 34.19 -16.20 -14.76
C SER A 37 33.20 -17.34 -15.01
N LYS A 38 32.83 -18.05 -13.93
CA LYS A 38 31.75 -19.06 -13.94
C LYS A 38 30.37 -18.44 -13.68
N LEU A 39 30.32 -17.14 -13.36
CA LEU A 39 29.10 -16.39 -13.07
C LEU A 39 28.62 -15.59 -14.27
N SER A 40 27.31 -15.56 -14.46
CA SER A 40 26.64 -14.73 -15.45
C SER A 40 26.09 -13.50 -14.75
N VAL A 41 26.63 -12.33 -15.08
CA VAL A 41 26.22 -11.04 -14.47
C VAL A 41 24.71 -10.84 -14.54
N VAL A 42 24.08 -11.13 -15.69
CA VAL A 42 22.64 -10.92 -15.90
C VAL A 42 21.81 -11.97 -15.17
N ARG A 43 22.07 -13.26 -15.39
CA ARG A 43 21.28 -14.34 -14.80
C ARG A 43 21.41 -14.35 -13.28
N ASP A 44 22.61 -14.13 -12.77
CA ASP A 44 22.86 -14.07 -11.33
C ASP A 44 22.32 -12.77 -10.73
N GLY A 45 22.41 -11.65 -11.46
CA GLY A 45 21.83 -10.36 -11.06
C GLY A 45 20.32 -10.43 -10.82
N PHE A 46 19.55 -10.98 -11.75
CA PHE A 46 18.09 -11.16 -11.54
C PHE A 46 17.77 -12.09 -10.38
N ARG A 47 18.60 -13.14 -10.18
CA ARG A 47 18.46 -14.08 -9.07
C ARG A 47 18.71 -13.41 -7.72
N PHE A 48 19.74 -12.56 -7.63
CA PHE A 48 20.01 -11.74 -6.45
C PHE A 48 18.90 -10.72 -6.20
N LEU A 49 18.42 -10.04 -7.25
CA LEU A 49 17.34 -9.07 -7.14
C LEU A 49 16.07 -9.70 -6.57
N GLY A 50 15.68 -10.88 -7.06
CA GLY A 50 14.53 -11.61 -6.52
C GLY A 50 14.62 -11.83 -5.01
N ILE A 51 15.80 -12.21 -4.52
CA ILE A 51 16.03 -12.48 -3.09
C ILE A 51 16.05 -11.20 -2.25
N ILE A 52 16.57 -10.10 -2.80
CA ILE A 52 16.48 -8.78 -2.17
C ILE A 52 15.02 -8.33 -2.09
N LEU A 53 14.23 -8.55 -3.15
CA LEU A 53 12.80 -8.24 -3.16
C LEU A 53 12.03 -9.10 -2.15
N ASP A 54 12.30 -10.40 -2.07
CA ASP A 54 11.68 -11.29 -1.08
C ASP A 54 11.97 -10.81 0.35
N ALA A 55 13.22 -10.44 0.64
CA ALA A 55 13.58 -9.85 1.91
C ALA A 55 12.85 -8.50 2.14
N ALA A 56 12.72 -7.66 1.11
CA ALA A 56 12.01 -6.39 1.19
C ALA A 56 10.51 -6.59 1.50
N PHE A 57 9.85 -7.55 0.85
CA PHE A 57 8.46 -7.90 1.12
C PHE A 57 8.26 -8.55 2.49
N LEU A 58 9.23 -9.32 2.98
CA LEU A 58 9.15 -9.95 4.29
C LEU A 58 9.29 -8.92 5.43
N TYR A 59 10.27 -8.02 5.35
CA TYR A 59 10.60 -7.10 6.46
C TYR A 59 9.96 -5.73 6.33
N ARG A 60 9.78 -5.20 5.12
CA ARG A 60 9.24 -3.85 4.86
C ARG A 60 8.38 -3.78 3.59
N PRO A 61 7.30 -4.59 3.47
CA PRO A 61 6.46 -4.68 2.26
C PRO A 61 5.86 -3.35 1.84
N SER A 62 5.61 -2.47 2.81
CA SER A 62 5.05 -1.14 2.57
C SER A 62 5.89 -0.25 1.64
N ARG A 63 7.22 -0.39 1.60
CA ARG A 63 8.06 0.53 0.81
C ARG A 63 7.84 0.40 -0.71
N PRO A 64 8.01 -0.79 -1.32
CA PRO A 64 7.76 -0.95 -2.75
C PRO A 64 6.30 -0.63 -3.10
N LEU A 65 5.35 -1.03 -2.24
CA LEU A 65 3.92 -0.76 -2.45
C LEU A 65 3.58 0.74 -2.40
N LEU A 66 4.21 1.51 -1.50
CA LEU A 66 4.04 2.97 -1.46
C LEU A 66 4.59 3.66 -2.70
N VAL A 67 5.74 3.20 -3.23
CA VAL A 67 6.30 3.74 -4.47
C VAL A 67 5.37 3.46 -5.65
N LEU A 68 4.87 2.22 -5.78
CA LEU A 68 3.95 1.83 -6.84
C LEU A 68 2.62 2.60 -6.76
N GLY A 69 2.06 2.72 -5.55
CA GLY A 69 0.82 3.47 -5.32
C GLY A 69 1.00 4.97 -5.55
N GLY A 70 2.11 5.54 -5.11
CA GLY A 70 2.45 6.94 -5.37
C GLY A 70 2.64 7.23 -6.86
N ALA A 71 3.33 6.36 -7.59
CA ALA A 71 3.56 6.51 -9.02
C ALA A 71 2.25 6.42 -9.83
N SER A 72 1.38 5.48 -9.50
CA SER A 72 0.06 5.35 -10.15
C SER A 72 -0.85 6.55 -9.88
N LEU A 73 -0.89 7.05 -8.64
CA LEU A 73 -1.62 8.28 -8.32
C LEU A 73 -1.03 9.51 -9.02
N ALA A 74 0.30 9.64 -9.08
CA ALA A 74 0.96 10.73 -9.78
C ALA A 74 0.67 10.71 -11.29
N ALA A 75 0.62 9.52 -11.90
CA ALA A 75 0.23 9.38 -13.30
C ALA A 75 -1.26 9.72 -13.50
N ALA A 76 -2.15 9.27 -12.61
CA ALA A 76 -3.57 9.61 -12.66
C ALA A 76 -3.81 11.12 -12.55
N THR A 77 -3.13 11.80 -11.62
CA THR A 77 -3.24 13.25 -11.47
C THR A 77 -2.67 13.98 -12.68
N ALA A 78 -1.50 13.58 -13.18
CA ALA A 78 -0.89 14.18 -14.37
C ALA A 78 -1.83 14.13 -15.60
N LEU A 79 -2.50 13.00 -15.82
CA LEU A 79 -3.48 12.87 -16.91
C LEU A 79 -4.71 13.77 -16.73
N MET A 80 -5.09 14.06 -15.49
CA MET A 80 -6.27 14.87 -15.15
C MET A 80 -6.03 16.38 -15.13
N ILE A 81 -4.77 16.84 -15.09
CA ILE A 81 -4.47 18.29 -15.06
C ILE A 81 -5.07 19.00 -16.28
N ALA A 82 -4.86 18.47 -17.48
CA ALA A 82 -5.29 19.14 -18.70
C ALA A 82 -6.83 19.18 -18.88
N PRO A 83 -7.60 18.08 -18.68
CA PRO A 83 -9.07 18.15 -18.67
C PRO A 83 -9.62 19.07 -17.57
N LEU A 84 -8.99 19.10 -16.40
CA LEU A 84 -9.39 19.99 -15.30
C LEU A 84 -9.21 21.46 -15.70
N LEU A 85 -8.05 21.83 -16.25
CA LEU A 85 -7.80 23.19 -16.71
C LEU A 85 -8.72 23.60 -17.87
N HIS A 86 -9.03 22.67 -18.77
CA HIS A 86 -9.98 22.90 -19.86
C HIS A 86 -11.38 23.19 -19.33
N TYR A 87 -11.88 22.36 -18.41
CA TYR A 87 -13.17 22.58 -17.75
C TYR A 87 -13.25 23.92 -17.02
N LEU A 88 -12.19 24.30 -16.30
CA LEU A 88 -12.13 25.59 -15.60
C LEU A 88 -12.14 26.81 -16.54
N ARG A 89 -11.72 26.66 -17.80
CA ARG A 89 -11.68 27.74 -18.79
C ARG A 89 -12.96 27.84 -19.61
N LEU A 90 -13.49 26.71 -20.05
CA LEU A 90 -14.56 26.65 -21.05
C LEU A 90 -15.90 26.21 -20.46
N GLY A 91 -15.92 25.66 -19.24
CA GLY A 91 -17.14 25.17 -18.57
C GLY A 91 -17.72 23.89 -19.18
N SER A 92 -17.03 23.28 -20.15
CA SER A 92 -17.44 22.07 -20.84
C SER A 92 -16.31 21.02 -20.85
N LEU A 93 -16.70 19.77 -21.10
CA LEU A 93 -15.77 18.66 -21.31
C LEU A 93 -16.04 18.07 -22.69
N GLU A 94 -14.98 17.92 -23.48
CA GLU A 94 -15.07 17.37 -24.83
C GLU A 94 -15.04 15.83 -24.80
N GLU A 95 -15.70 15.19 -25.77
CA GLU A 95 -15.85 13.73 -25.82
C GLU A 95 -14.52 13.00 -26.02
N TRP A 96 -13.55 13.57 -26.72
CA TRP A 96 -12.24 12.94 -26.89
C TRP A 96 -11.45 12.83 -25.57
N MET A 97 -11.88 13.52 -24.51
CA MET A 97 -11.24 13.44 -23.19
C MET A 97 -11.63 12.18 -22.39
N ILE A 98 -12.59 11.38 -22.88
CA ILE A 98 -13.09 10.16 -22.20
C ILE A 98 -11.96 9.22 -21.78
N TYR A 99 -10.99 8.95 -22.67
CA TYR A 99 -9.90 8.01 -22.36
C TYR A 99 -9.08 8.44 -21.15
N ARG A 100 -8.89 9.76 -20.93
CA ARG A 100 -8.11 10.27 -19.79
C ARG A 100 -8.81 10.00 -18.48
N PHE A 101 -10.12 10.18 -18.44
CA PHE A 101 -10.94 9.91 -17.26
C PHE A 101 -10.99 8.41 -16.93
N ILE A 102 -11.14 7.55 -17.94
CA ILE A 102 -11.15 6.10 -17.73
C ILE A 102 -9.77 5.62 -17.23
N VAL A 103 -8.69 6.04 -17.89
CA VAL A 103 -7.32 5.66 -17.49
C VAL A 103 -6.95 6.25 -16.13
N SER A 104 -7.31 7.49 -15.83
CA SER A 104 -7.05 8.10 -14.52
C SER A 104 -7.87 7.46 -13.41
N GLN A 105 -9.12 7.07 -13.67
CA GLN A 105 -9.93 6.29 -12.72
C GLN A 105 -9.26 4.94 -12.42
N LEU A 106 -8.79 4.23 -13.44
CA LEU A 106 -8.08 2.95 -13.27
C LEU A 106 -6.78 3.13 -12.47
N LEU A 107 -5.93 4.07 -12.87
CA LEU A 107 -4.67 4.34 -12.16
C LEU A 107 -4.92 4.83 -10.73
N GLY A 108 -5.96 5.64 -10.53
CA GLY A 108 -6.39 6.12 -9.23
C GLY A 108 -6.82 4.98 -8.30
N THR A 109 -7.68 4.08 -8.80
CA THR A 109 -8.15 2.91 -8.02
C THR A 109 -7.00 1.96 -7.69
N VAL A 110 -6.11 1.68 -8.64
CA VAL A 110 -4.87 0.91 -8.41
C VAL A 110 -3.99 1.60 -7.36
N GLY A 111 -3.85 2.93 -7.43
CA GLY A 111 -3.10 3.72 -6.47
C GLY A 111 -3.65 3.60 -5.05
N PHE A 112 -4.96 3.82 -4.86
CA PHE A 112 -5.58 3.67 -3.55
C PHE A 112 -5.52 2.23 -3.02
N LEU A 113 -5.74 1.22 -3.85
CA LEU A 113 -5.64 -0.19 -3.48
C LEU A 113 -4.23 -0.56 -3.01
N THR A 114 -3.21 -0.16 -3.77
CA THR A 114 -1.81 -0.45 -3.44
C THR A 114 -1.35 0.29 -2.19
N LEU A 115 -1.76 1.55 -1.98
CA LEU A 115 -1.49 2.30 -0.75
C LEU A 115 -2.15 1.67 0.47
N CYS A 116 -3.41 1.25 0.37
CA CYS A 116 -4.11 0.57 1.46
C CYS A 116 -3.47 -0.80 1.77
N THR A 117 -3.03 -1.52 0.75
CA THR A 117 -2.27 -2.76 0.91
C THR A 117 -0.91 -2.52 1.57
N ALA A 118 -0.23 -1.43 1.23
CA ALA A 118 1.00 -1.01 1.89
C ALA A 118 0.80 -0.74 3.39
N TYR A 119 -0.33 -0.12 3.75
CA TYR A 119 -0.72 0.12 5.14
C TYR A 119 -1.00 -1.19 5.90
N LEU A 120 -1.84 -2.06 5.34
CA LEU A 120 -2.21 -3.34 5.98
C LEU A 120 -1.02 -4.28 6.12
N SER A 121 -0.20 -4.41 5.08
CA SER A 121 1.01 -5.25 5.11
C SER A 121 2.01 -4.80 6.18
N ARG A 122 2.20 -3.48 6.34
CA ARG A 122 3.01 -2.94 7.45
C ARG A 122 2.45 -3.34 8.80
N ARG A 123 1.13 -3.26 8.98
CA ARG A 123 0.46 -3.66 10.22
C ARG A 123 0.62 -5.16 10.49
N MET A 124 0.51 -6.01 9.48
CA MET A 124 0.73 -7.45 9.60
C MET A 124 2.16 -7.78 10.05
N VAL A 125 3.18 -7.22 9.38
CA VAL A 125 4.59 -7.45 9.73
C VAL A 125 4.91 -6.98 11.15
N ARG A 126 4.27 -5.89 11.61
CA ARG A 126 4.41 -5.41 12.99
C ARG A 126 3.88 -6.40 14.03
N LEU A 127 2.79 -7.11 13.73
CA LEU A 127 2.20 -8.07 14.65
C LEU A 127 3.08 -9.33 14.81
N THR A 128 3.82 -9.71 13.76
CA THR A 128 4.53 -10.99 13.69
C THR A 128 6.05 -10.87 13.81
N VAL A 129 6.71 -10.12 12.91
CA VAL A 129 8.17 -10.14 12.72
C VAL A 129 8.87 -9.04 13.53
N LEU A 130 8.23 -7.88 13.68
CA LEU A 130 8.84 -6.67 14.26
C LEU A 130 8.15 -6.17 15.54
N SER A 131 7.53 -7.07 16.33
CA SER A 131 6.70 -6.73 17.50
C SER A 131 7.37 -5.87 18.57
N ARG A 132 8.72 -5.77 18.55
CA ARG A 132 9.52 -4.97 19.50
C ARG A 132 9.91 -3.57 19.02
N ARG A 133 9.56 -3.14 17.79
CA ARG A 133 9.95 -1.81 17.28
C ARG A 133 8.84 -0.77 17.35
N PRO A 134 9.12 0.44 17.88
CA PRO A 134 8.15 1.53 17.90
C PRO A 134 7.91 2.05 16.48
N ASP A 135 6.65 2.00 16.04
CA ASP A 135 6.25 2.40 14.70
C ASP A 135 6.19 3.94 14.61
N ALA A 136 7.05 4.54 13.79
CA ALA A 136 7.05 5.98 13.56
C ALA A 136 5.79 6.43 12.77
N LEU A 137 5.25 5.59 11.89
CA LEU A 137 4.09 5.90 11.06
C LEU A 137 2.76 5.68 11.78
N ALA A 138 2.66 4.67 12.65
CA ALA A 138 1.49 4.53 13.54
C ALA A 138 1.37 5.69 14.54
N ARG A 139 2.51 6.28 14.95
CA ARG A 139 2.54 7.51 15.77
C ARG A 139 2.28 8.79 14.96
N GLY A 140 2.43 8.72 13.64
CA GLY A 140 2.18 9.83 12.73
C GLY A 140 0.71 10.22 12.64
N PRO A 141 0.40 11.44 12.14
CA PRO A 141 -0.96 11.95 12.04
C PRO A 141 -1.85 11.07 11.16
N LEU A 142 -1.32 10.52 10.06
CA LEU A 142 -2.03 9.58 9.19
C LEU A 142 -2.43 8.29 9.92
N GLY A 143 -1.53 7.74 10.74
CA GLY A 143 -1.82 6.54 11.52
C GLY A 143 -2.95 6.76 12.52
N ARG A 144 -2.95 7.91 13.22
CA ARG A 144 -4.01 8.30 14.15
C ARG A 144 -5.33 8.58 13.45
N PHE A 145 -5.30 9.24 12.29
CA PHE A 145 -6.49 9.50 11.50
C PHE A 145 -7.17 8.20 11.06
N LEU A 146 -6.39 7.25 10.53
CA LEU A 146 -6.89 5.94 10.10
C LEU A 146 -7.48 5.11 11.24
N THR A 147 -6.99 5.28 12.47
CA THR A 147 -7.52 4.57 13.64
C THR A 147 -8.66 5.29 14.35
N SER A 148 -8.90 6.57 14.04
CA SER A 148 -9.96 7.38 14.65
C SER A 148 -11.37 6.97 14.19
N PRO A 149 -12.42 7.26 14.99
CA PRO A 149 -13.81 7.13 14.53
C PRO A 149 -14.15 8.16 13.44
N ALA A 150 -13.47 9.32 13.43
CA ALA A 150 -13.62 10.35 12.41
C ALA A 150 -13.25 9.87 11.00
N PHE A 151 -12.51 8.76 10.87
CA PHE A 151 -12.26 8.12 9.58
C PHE A 151 -13.53 7.85 8.78
N TRP A 152 -14.65 7.47 9.43
CA TRP A 152 -15.90 7.14 8.74
C TRP A 152 -16.54 8.34 8.03
N VAL A 153 -16.18 9.57 8.42
CA VAL A 153 -16.63 10.79 7.74
C VAL A 153 -16.11 10.83 6.31
N LEU A 154 -14.90 10.32 6.05
CA LEU A 154 -14.29 10.39 4.72
C LEU A 154 -15.01 9.48 3.69
N PRO A 155 -15.18 8.16 3.89
CA PRO A 155 -15.93 7.33 2.96
C PRO A 155 -17.39 7.77 2.80
N THR A 156 -18.03 8.20 3.88
CA THR A 156 -19.44 8.68 3.81
C THR A 156 -19.54 9.98 3.02
N ALA A 157 -18.61 10.92 3.20
CA ALA A 157 -18.55 12.14 2.39
C ALA A 157 -18.28 11.82 0.91
N LEU A 158 -17.39 10.87 0.60
CA LEU A 158 -17.10 10.47 -0.78
C LEU A 158 -18.33 9.84 -1.45
N LEU A 159 -19.04 8.95 -0.75
CA LEU A 159 -20.28 8.36 -1.25
C LEU A 159 -21.39 9.41 -1.40
N GLY A 160 -21.53 10.33 -0.45
CA GLY A 160 -22.46 11.43 -0.51
C GLY A 160 -22.19 12.36 -1.70
N ALA A 161 -20.93 12.73 -1.91
CA ALA A 161 -20.51 13.56 -3.04
C ALA A 161 -20.74 12.85 -4.39
N GLY A 162 -20.40 11.56 -4.48
CA GLY A 162 -20.67 10.76 -5.68
C GLY A 162 -22.17 10.63 -5.98
N GLY A 163 -22.98 10.34 -4.95
CA GLY A 163 -24.43 10.26 -5.07
C GLY A 163 -25.05 11.59 -5.47
N TRP A 164 -24.59 12.70 -4.91
CA TRP A 164 -25.04 14.04 -5.27
C TRP A 164 -24.76 14.38 -6.74
N LEU A 165 -23.59 13.99 -7.26
CA LEU A 165 -23.17 14.27 -8.63
C LEU A 165 -24.10 13.63 -9.70
N VAL A 166 -24.70 12.49 -9.36
CA VAL A 166 -25.57 11.70 -10.26
C VAL A 166 -27.03 11.75 -9.82
N TRP A 167 -27.35 12.48 -8.76
CA TRP A 167 -28.70 12.56 -8.20
C TRP A 167 -29.75 13.00 -9.22
N HIS A 168 -29.41 14.02 -10.02
CA HIS A 168 -30.28 14.49 -11.09
C HIS A 168 -30.53 13.40 -12.14
N SER A 169 -29.47 12.77 -12.63
CA SER A 169 -29.56 11.68 -13.61
C SER A 169 -30.40 10.51 -13.09
N PHE A 170 -30.24 10.17 -11.81
CA PHE A 170 -31.01 9.09 -11.18
C PHE A 170 -32.51 9.43 -11.14
N ARG A 171 -32.85 10.68 -10.77
CA ARG A 171 -34.23 11.16 -10.78
C ARG A 171 -34.84 11.13 -12.19
N ASP A 172 -34.09 11.59 -13.19
CA ASP A 172 -34.55 11.62 -14.58
C ASP A 172 -34.79 10.21 -15.12
N LEU A 173 -33.91 9.26 -14.78
CA LEU A 173 -34.08 7.85 -15.12
C LEU A 173 -35.37 7.27 -14.54
N LEU A 174 -35.72 7.62 -13.29
CA LEU A 174 -36.94 7.14 -12.63
C LEU A 174 -38.21 7.69 -13.25
N VAL A 175 -38.19 8.91 -13.77
CA VAL A 175 -39.38 9.58 -14.32
C VAL A 175 -39.54 9.30 -15.82
N THR A 176 -38.46 9.37 -16.58
CA THR A 176 -38.49 9.34 -18.06
C THR A 176 -37.97 8.04 -18.65
N GLY A 177 -37.28 7.21 -17.88
CA GLY A 177 -36.65 5.98 -18.36
C GLY A 177 -35.34 6.18 -19.13
N ALA A 178 -34.86 7.41 -19.29
CA ALA A 178 -33.60 7.73 -19.97
C ALA A 178 -32.79 8.81 -19.24
N THR A 179 -31.48 8.88 -19.50
CA THR A 179 -30.58 9.90 -18.93
C THR A 179 -29.78 10.59 -20.03
N THR A 180 -29.77 11.93 -20.04
CA THR A 180 -29.02 12.75 -21.00
C THR A 180 -27.80 13.42 -20.38
N GLU A 181 -27.40 12.97 -19.18
CA GLU A 181 -26.32 13.57 -18.41
C GLU A 181 -24.94 13.17 -18.93
N HIS A 182 -23.99 14.10 -18.80
CA HIS A 182 -22.66 13.90 -19.36
C HIS A 182 -21.91 12.76 -18.65
N TRP A 183 -21.24 11.91 -19.42
CA TRP A 183 -20.57 10.68 -18.95
C TRP A 183 -19.56 10.93 -17.81
N SER A 184 -18.95 12.12 -17.77
CA SER A 184 -17.92 12.45 -16.76
C SER A 184 -18.46 12.40 -15.33
N ARG A 185 -19.76 12.69 -15.13
CA ARG A 185 -20.40 12.60 -13.81
C ARG A 185 -20.45 11.16 -13.32
N PHE A 186 -20.81 10.21 -14.18
CA PHE A 186 -20.82 8.80 -13.82
C PHE A 186 -19.41 8.27 -13.53
N VAL A 187 -18.43 8.67 -14.34
CA VAL A 187 -17.02 8.28 -14.12
C VAL A 187 -16.50 8.83 -12.79
N ALA A 188 -16.73 10.11 -12.49
CA ALA A 188 -16.34 10.72 -11.23
C ALA A 188 -17.04 10.07 -10.02
N MET A 189 -18.34 9.82 -10.12
CA MET A 189 -19.10 9.11 -9.08
C MET A 189 -18.55 7.70 -8.83
N ALA A 190 -18.32 6.93 -9.89
CA ALA A 190 -17.77 5.58 -9.80
C ALA A 190 -16.37 5.58 -9.15
N PHE A 191 -15.53 6.55 -9.49
CA PHE A 191 -14.23 6.71 -8.85
C PHE A 191 -14.37 7.00 -7.34
N LEU A 192 -15.19 7.98 -6.95
CA LEU A 192 -15.42 8.31 -5.53
C LEU A 192 -15.97 7.14 -4.74
N ALA A 193 -16.95 6.41 -5.30
CA ALA A 193 -17.53 5.22 -4.69
C ALA A 193 -16.49 4.09 -4.56
N SER A 194 -15.65 3.89 -5.57
CA SER A 194 -14.58 2.90 -5.53
C SER A 194 -13.57 3.21 -4.42
N VAL A 195 -13.11 4.47 -4.32
CA VAL A 195 -12.18 4.89 -3.26
C VAL A 195 -12.83 4.74 -1.88
N ALA A 196 -14.09 5.13 -1.72
CA ALA A 196 -14.83 4.96 -0.46
C ALA A 196 -14.90 3.48 -0.05
N LEU A 197 -15.23 2.59 -0.98
CA LEU A 197 -15.31 1.14 -0.74
C LEU A 197 -13.94 0.56 -0.35
N ILE A 198 -12.88 0.94 -1.06
CA ILE A 198 -11.49 0.54 -0.75
C ILE A 198 -11.14 0.94 0.69
N LEU A 199 -11.48 2.17 1.09
CA LEU A 199 -11.22 2.68 2.44
C LEU A 199 -12.03 1.92 3.51
N VAL A 200 -13.31 1.62 3.26
CA VAL A 200 -14.16 0.84 4.18
C VAL A 200 -13.62 -0.57 4.36
N VAL A 201 -13.31 -1.27 3.26
CA VAL A 201 -12.73 -2.63 3.31
C VAL A 201 -11.41 -2.62 4.08
N THR A 202 -10.55 -1.64 3.81
CA THR A 202 -9.27 -1.48 4.51
C THR A 202 -9.49 -1.30 6.01
N ARG A 203 -10.49 -0.51 6.41
CA ARG A 203 -10.82 -0.28 7.82
C ARG A 203 -11.35 -1.52 8.53
N ILE A 204 -12.16 -2.33 7.85
CA ILE A 204 -12.65 -3.61 8.37
C ILE A 204 -11.48 -4.56 8.62
N LEU A 205 -10.57 -4.72 7.64
CA LEU A 205 -9.38 -5.54 7.78
C LEU A 205 -8.45 -5.04 8.90
N ASP A 206 -8.30 -3.71 9.00
CA ASP A 206 -7.52 -3.08 10.07
C ASP A 206 -8.07 -3.41 11.47
N HIS A 207 -9.39 -3.39 11.61
CA HIS A 207 -10.08 -3.79 12.83
C HIS A 207 -9.87 -5.27 13.13
N SER A 208 -10.01 -6.16 12.15
CA SER A 208 -9.73 -7.60 12.32
C SER A 208 -8.28 -7.85 12.78
N LEU A 209 -7.30 -7.15 12.19
CA LEU A 209 -5.90 -7.22 12.63
C LEU A 209 -5.70 -6.67 14.05
N SER A 210 -6.50 -5.68 14.48
CA SER A 210 -6.49 -5.17 15.85
C SER A 210 -6.93 -6.22 16.87
N LEU A 211 -7.98 -6.99 16.56
CA LEU A 211 -8.50 -8.06 17.41
C LEU A 211 -7.48 -9.19 17.53
N ILE A 212 -6.87 -9.59 16.41
CA ILE A 212 -5.79 -10.59 16.38
C ILE A 212 -4.60 -10.13 17.23
N GLY A 213 -4.19 -8.86 17.09
CA GLY A 213 -3.11 -8.29 17.91
C GLY A 213 -3.40 -8.31 19.40
N GLY A 214 -4.64 -8.00 19.80
CA GLY A 214 -5.09 -8.10 21.19
C GLY A 214 -5.03 -9.53 21.73
N TRP A 215 -5.49 -10.51 20.94
CA TRP A 215 -5.45 -11.92 21.29
C TRP A 215 -4.02 -12.48 21.41
N LEU A 216 -3.13 -12.14 20.48
CA LEU A 216 -1.71 -12.51 20.56
C LEU A 216 -1.04 -11.93 21.81
N GLY A 217 -1.34 -10.66 22.14
CA GLY A 217 -0.85 -10.03 23.36
C GLY A 217 -1.37 -10.71 24.63
N TYR A 218 -2.63 -11.15 24.65
CA TYR A 218 -3.20 -11.92 25.75
C TYR A 218 -2.49 -13.27 25.94
N ARG A 219 -2.27 -14.04 24.86
CA ARG A 219 -1.52 -15.31 24.93
C ARG A 219 -0.07 -15.13 25.37
N GLY A 220 0.61 -14.09 24.89
CA GLY A 220 1.97 -13.78 25.30
C GLY A 220 2.10 -13.54 26.80
N ARG A 221 1.08 -12.91 27.43
CA ARG A 221 1.04 -12.73 28.89
C ARG A 221 0.81 -14.04 29.63
N LEU A 222 -0.13 -14.88 29.18
CA LEU A 222 -0.42 -16.17 29.84
C LEU A 222 0.76 -17.15 29.78
N GLY A 223 1.47 -17.22 28.65
CA GLY A 223 2.64 -18.09 28.51
C GLY A 223 3.86 -17.64 29.33
N GLY A 224 3.94 -16.34 29.65
CA GLY A 224 4.98 -15.81 30.54
C GLY A 224 4.76 -16.18 32.01
N THR A 225 3.51 -16.26 32.45
CA THR A 225 3.16 -16.58 33.86
C THR A 225 3.31 -18.06 34.19
N THR A 226 3.26 -18.96 33.20
CA THR A 226 3.48 -20.40 33.42
C THR A 226 4.97 -20.72 33.54
N ALA A 227 5.83 -20.07 32.74
CA ALA A 227 7.28 -20.29 32.81
C ALA A 227 7.90 -19.83 34.14
N SER A 228 7.40 -18.74 34.74
CA SER A 228 7.90 -18.28 36.05
C SER A 228 7.42 -19.14 37.24
N ARG A 229 6.47 -20.05 37.02
CA ARG A 229 5.92 -20.93 38.07
C ARG A 229 6.66 -22.26 38.17
N ASP A 230 7.29 -22.70 37.08
CA ASP A 230 8.09 -23.93 37.04
C ASP A 230 9.56 -23.72 37.49
N GLU A 231 10.06 -22.47 37.52
CA GLU A 231 11.41 -22.16 38.03
C GLU A 231 11.45 -21.89 39.55
N ALA A 232 10.31 -21.95 40.24
CA ALA A 232 10.18 -21.65 41.67
C ALA A 232 9.81 -22.86 42.55
N GLY A 233 9.90 -24.09 42.01
CA GLY A 233 9.70 -25.35 42.74
C GLY A 233 10.93 -26.25 42.60
#